data_AF-A0A433PZG2-F1
#
_entry.id   AF-A0A433PZG2-F1
#
_cell.length_a   1.000
_cell.length_b   1.000
_cell.length_c   1.000
_cell.angle_alpha   90.00
_cell.angle_beta   90.00
_cell.angle_gamma   90.00
#
_symmetry.space_group_name_H-M   'P 1'
#
loop_
_entity.id
_entity.type
_entity.pdbx_description
1 polymer ?
#
loop_
_entity_poly.entity_id
_entity_poly.type
_entity_poly.pdbx_seq_one_letter_code
_entity_poly.pdbx_strand_id
1 'polypeptide(L)' 'MATTSAYMVASLLEKMSSEDSDHRYMATLDLINELQKEAFTLEESTEKKVVDSVLTLMRDKNGEVQNLARVYVRAVKP' A
#
# COMPACT_ATOMS: atom_id res chain seq x y z
N MET A 1 -20.26 7.68 9.12
CA MET A 1 -18.83 7.87 9.42
C MET A 1 -18.08 6.80 8.66
N ALA A 2 -17.61 7.11 7.45
CA ALA A 2 -16.76 6.20 6.70
C ALA A 2 -15.32 6.38 7.20
N THR A 3 -15.03 5.86 8.38
CA THR A 3 -13.64 5.56 8.74
C THR A 3 -13.27 4.35 7.90
N THR A 4 -12.73 4.55 6.70
CA THR A 4 -11.94 3.48 6.10
C THR A 4 -10.86 3.15 7.12
N SER A 5 -11.05 2.01 7.78
CA SER A 5 -10.50 1.76 9.10
C SER A 5 -8.98 1.78 9.02
N ALA A 6 -8.31 2.68 9.74
CA ALA A 6 -6.85 2.66 9.90
C ALA A 6 -6.33 1.25 10.25
N TYR A 7 -7.18 0.44 10.91
CA TYR A 7 -6.98 -0.99 11.15
C TYR A 7 -6.80 -1.85 9.89
N MET A 8 -7.60 -1.60 8.84
CA MET A 8 -7.50 -2.27 7.55
C MET A 8 -6.16 -1.95 6.89
N VAL A 9 -5.77 -0.67 6.87
CA VAL A 9 -4.47 -0.24 6.33
C VAL A 9 -3.32 -0.85 7.13
N ALA A 10 -3.41 -0.89 8.46
CA ALA A 10 -2.41 -1.56 9.29
C ALA A 10 -2.28 -3.05 8.95
N SER A 11 -3.41 -3.76 8.77
CA SER A 11 -3.39 -5.17 8.37
C SER A 11 -2.81 -5.38 6.95
N LEU A 12 -3.07 -4.47 6.02
CA LEU A 12 -2.45 -4.51 4.69
C LEU A 12 -0.93 -4.29 4.76
N LEU A 13 -0.48 -3.33 5.58
CA LEU A 13 0.95 -3.06 5.76
C LEU A 13 1.71 -4.26 6.35
N GLU A 14 1.11 -5.00 7.28
CA GLU A 14 1.68 -6.25 7.79
C GLU A 14 1.79 -7.33 6.70
N LYS A 15 0.79 -7.43 5.82
CA LYS A 15 0.83 -8.40 4.71
C LYS A 15 1.85 -8.02 3.63
N MET A 16 2.13 -6.72 3.45
CA MET A 16 3.17 -6.23 2.54
C MET A 16 4.60 -6.60 2.98
N SER A 17 4.81 -6.99 4.25
CA SER A 17 6.09 -7.50 4.75
C SER A 17 6.16 -9.03 4.84
N SER A 18 5.14 -9.75 4.34
CA SER A 18 5.12 -11.20 4.32
C SER A 18 6.25 -11.77 3.45
N GLU A 19 6.78 -12.95 3.80
CA GLU A 19 7.75 -13.67 2.96
C GLU A 19 7.13 -14.15 1.63
N ASP A 20 5.82 -14.36 1.63
CA ASP A 20 5.04 -14.78 0.47
C ASP A 20 4.81 -13.61 -0.50
N SER A 21 5.28 -13.76 -1.74
CA SER A 21 5.12 -12.73 -2.78
C SER A 21 3.67 -12.47 -3.16
N ASP A 22 2.80 -13.48 -3.09
CA ASP A 22 1.39 -13.34 -3.48
C ASP A 22 0.64 -12.53 -2.42
N HIS A 23 0.96 -12.75 -1.14
CA HIS A 23 0.44 -11.90 -0.06
C HIS A 23 0.90 -10.45 -0.21
N ARG A 24 2.18 -10.21 -0.54
CA ARG A 24 2.68 -8.86 -0.78
C ARG A 24 2.00 -8.21 -1.97
N TYR A 25 1.81 -8.95 -3.06
CA TYR A 25 1.13 -8.48 -4.27
C TYR A 25 -0.32 -8.08 -3.98
N MET A 26 -1.09 -9.00 -3.38
CA MET A 26 -2.50 -8.77 -3.05
C MET A 26 -2.68 -7.60 -2.09
N ALA A 27 -1.85 -7.52 -1.04
CA ALA A 27 -1.92 -6.42 -0.08
C ALA A 27 -1.58 -5.06 -0.72
N THR A 28 -0.61 -5.03 -1.63
CA THR A 28 -0.25 -3.82 -2.37
C THR A 28 -1.38 -3.39 -3.29
N LEU A 29 -1.98 -4.33 -4.03
CA LEU A 29 -3.10 -4.06 -4.92
C LEU A 29 -4.32 -3.52 -4.17
N ASP A 30 -4.69 -4.17 -3.06
CA ASP A 30 -5.79 -3.75 -2.19
C ASP A 30 -5.54 -2.33 -1.62
N LEU A 31 -4.31 -2.05 -1.19
CA LEU A 31 -3.94 -0.72 -0.69
C LEU A 31 -4.07 0.36 -1.77
N ILE A 32 -3.59 0.11 -3.00
CA ILE A 32 -3.72 1.03 -4.14
C ILE A 32 -5.20 1.33 -4.41
N ASN A 33 -6.03 0.29 -4.47
CA ASN A 33 -7.46 0.43 -4.73
C ASN A 33 -8.18 1.21 -3.63
N GLU A 34 -7.77 1.03 -2.36
CA GLU A 34 -8.34 1.76 -1.23
C GLU A 34 -7.97 3.25 -1.28
N LEU A 35 -6.72 3.56 -1.61
CA LEU A 35 -6.19 4.93 -1.73
C LEU A 35 -6.79 5.71 -2.89
N GLN A 36 -7.26 5.02 -3.93
CA GLN A 36 -7.95 5.63 -5.07
C GLN A 36 -9.40 6.03 -4.77
N LYS A 37 -9.97 5.67 -3.62
CA LYS A 37 -11.35 6.03 -3.27
C LYS A 37 -11.43 7.52 -2.88
N GLU A 38 -12.39 8.24 -3.46
CA GLU A 38 -12.58 9.69 -3.25
C GLU A 38 -12.81 10.09 -1.78
N ALA A 39 -13.30 9.17 -0.94
CA ALA A 39 -13.58 9.40 0.48
C ALA A 39 -12.44 8.93 1.42
N PHE A 40 -11.27 8.61 0.87
CA PHE A 40 -10.17 8.07 1.66
C PHE A 40 -9.40 9.19 2.36
N THR A 41 -9.50 9.24 3.68
CA THR A 41 -8.72 10.13 4.55
C THR A 41 -7.86 9.30 5.50
N LEU A 42 -6.55 9.50 5.45
CA LEU A 42 -5.60 8.97 6.43
C LEU A 42 -5.12 10.07 7.38
N GLU A 43 -4.75 9.65 8.58
CA GLU A 43 -3.93 10.49 9.46
C GLU A 43 -2.48 10.53 8.94
N GLU A 44 -1.81 11.68 9.10
CA GLU A 44 -0.43 11.90 8.66
C GLU A 44 0.55 10.80 9.14
N SER A 45 0.33 10.26 10.35
CA SER A 45 1.13 9.18 10.92
C SER A 45 1.02 7.88 10.12
N THR A 46 -0.14 7.61 9.54
CA THR A 46 -0.42 6.40 8.75
C THR A 46 0.00 6.58 7.30
N GLU A 47 -0.16 7.80 6.74
CA GLU A 47 0.38 8.12 5.41
C GLU A 47 1.89 7.89 5.33
N LYS A 48 2.65 8.36 6.33
CA LYS A 48 4.09 8.13 6.39
C LYS A 48 4.44 6.64 6.36
N LYS A 49 3.73 5.81 7.13
CA LYS A 49 3.92 4.35 7.13
C LYS A 49 3.60 3.72 5.78
N VAL A 50 2.52 4.16 5.13
CA VAL A 50 2.15 3.69 3.79
C VAL A 50 3.25 4.02 2.77
N VAL A 51 3.75 5.26 2.79
CA VAL A 51 4.82 5.71 1.91
C VAL A 51 6.11 4.91 2.14
N ASP A 52 6.52 4.72 3.39
CA ASP A 52 7.71 3.94 3.74
C ASP A 52 7.61 2.46 3.30
N SER A 53 6.44 1.85 3.47
CA SER A 53 6.18 0.49 3.00
C SER A 53 6.23 0.38 1.48
N VAL A 54 5.62 1.32 0.75
CA VAL A 54 5.68 1.36 -0.72
C VAL A 54 7.12 1.54 -1.21
N LEU A 55 7.90 2.44 -0.59
CA LEU A 55 9.32 2.63 -0.93
C LEU A 55 10.13 1.36 -0.72
N THR A 56 9.79 0.57 0.30
CA THR A 56 10.41 -0.74 0.54
C THR A 56 10.05 -1.73 -0.57
N LEU A 57 8.77 -1.79 -0.98
CA LEU A 57 8.32 -2.66 -2.08
C LEU A 57 8.88 -2.27 -3.45
N MET A 58 9.25 -1.00 -3.66
CA MET A 58 10.01 -0.62 -4.87
C MET A 58 11.36 -1.34 -4.99
N ARG A 59 11.86 -1.89 -3.88
CA ARG A 59 13.09 -2.70 -3.81
C ARG A 59 12.79 -4.17 -3.56
N ASP A 60 11.55 -4.61 -3.76
CA ASP A 60 11.18 -6.02 -3.60
C ASP A 60 11.97 -6.92 -4.56
N LYS A 61 12.24 -8.14 -4.12
CA LYS A 61 12.92 -9.17 -4.92
C LYS A 61 12.03 -9.71 -6.03
N ASN A 62 10.71 -9.69 -5.84
CA ASN A 62 9.72 -10.09 -6.83
C ASN A 62 9.42 -8.91 -7.78
N GLY A 63 9.59 -9.15 -9.09
CA GLY A 63 9.41 -8.12 -10.12
C GLY A 63 7.98 -7.61 -10.28
N GLU A 64 6.96 -8.44 -10.00
CA GLU A 64 5.55 -8.06 -10.11
C GLU A 64 5.13 -7.15 -8.96
N VAL A 65 5.52 -7.50 -7.74
CA VAL A 65 5.33 -6.67 -6.53
C VAL A 65 6.04 -5.32 -6.70
N GLN A 66 7.29 -5.35 -7.21
CA GLN A 66 8.03 -4.13 -7.52
C GLN A 66 7.31 -3.28 -8.59
N ASN A 67 6.75 -3.91 -9.61
CA ASN A 67 6.02 -3.20 -10.66
C ASN A 67 4.76 -2.52 -10.11
N LEU A 68 3.99 -3.20 -9.25
CA LEU A 68 2.85 -2.58 -8.56
C LEU A 68 3.26 -1.35 -7.75
N ALA A 69 4.33 -1.44 -6.97
CA ALA A 69 4.83 -0.30 -6.18
C ALA A 69 5.21 0.89 -7.08
N ARG A 70 5.80 0.64 -8.26
CA ARG A 70 6.10 1.69 -9.25
C ARG A 70 4.84 2.31 -9.84
N VAL A 71 3.82 1.51 -10.13
CA VAL A 71 2.52 1.99 -10.63
C VAL A 71 1.88 2.92 -9.60
N TYR A 72 1.88 2.52 -8.32
CA TYR A 72 1.35 3.35 -7.24
C TYR A 72 2.04 4.71 -7.15
N VAL A 73 3.37 4.75 -7.12
CA VAL A 73 4.13 6.02 -7.03
C VAL A 73 3.84 6.93 -8.22
N ARG A 74 3.55 6.37 -9.40
CA ARG A 74 3.13 7.14 -10.58
C ARG A 74 1.70 7.66 -10.47
N ALA A 75 0.80 6.92 -9.84
CA ALA A 75 -0.60 7.30 -9.68
C ALA A 75 -0.82 8.36 -8.58
N VAL A 76 0.04 8.39 -7.56
CA VAL A 76 -0.07 9.31 -6.42
C VAL A 76 0.75 10.60 -6.62
N LYS A 77 1.66 10.64 -7.60
CA LYS A 77 2.30 11.90 -7.98
C LYS A 77 1.31 12.79 -8.75
N PRO A 78 1.11 14.05 -8.35
CA PRO A 78 0.36 15.03 -9.14
C PRO A 78 1.05 15.37 -10.46
#